data_AF-A0A932FCK8-F1
#
_entry.id   AF-A0A932FCK8-F1
#
_cell.length_a   1.000
_cell.length_b   1.000
_cell.length_c   1.000
_cell.angle_alpha   90.00
_cell.angle_beta   90.00
_cell.angle_gamma   90.00
#
_symmetry.space_group_name_H-M   'P 1'
#
loop_
_entity.id
_entity.type
_entity.pdbx_description
1 polymer ?
#
loop_
_entity_poly.entity_id
_entity_poly.type
_entity_poly.pdbx_seq_one_letter_code
_entity_poly.pdbx_strand_id
1 'polypeptide(L)'
;MRSQSETLAHASERAYTVRLTQEPGVGFAVEVPALPEVATYGATREEAIESAREAITLWIDDLEARGLPVPEDAEAATTYVIRIAA
;
A
#
# COMPACT_ATOMS: atom_id res chain seq x y z
N MET A 1 -15.28 13.62 -35.90
CA MET A 1 -16.05 13.54 -34.64
C MET A 1 -15.09 13.32 -33.49
N ARG A 2 -14.46 14.39 -32.99
CA ARG A 2 -13.84 14.39 -31.66
C ARG A 2 -14.89 15.00 -30.75
N SER A 3 -15.70 14.16 -30.11
CA SER A 3 -16.69 14.63 -29.16
C SER A 3 -17.10 13.47 -28.26
N GLN A 4 -16.77 13.65 -26.98
CA GLN A 4 -17.44 13.10 -25.80
C GLN A 4 -17.13 11.64 -25.48
N SER A 5 -16.17 11.46 -24.57
CA SER A 5 -16.35 10.73 -23.31
C SER A 5 -15.23 11.22 -22.39
N GLU A 6 -15.50 12.29 -21.64
CA GLU A 6 -16.00 12.19 -20.27
C GLU A 6 -14.82 12.09 -19.31
N THR A 7 -14.58 13.20 -18.65
CA THR A 7 -13.82 13.36 -17.41
C THR A 7 -14.39 12.41 -16.36
N LEU A 8 -14.04 11.13 -16.44
CA LEU A 8 -14.20 10.17 -15.37
C LEU A 8 -12.81 9.94 -14.83
N ALA A 9 -12.55 10.50 -13.65
CA ALA A 9 -11.50 10.00 -12.77
C ALA A 9 -11.73 8.49 -12.66
N HIS A 10 -10.96 7.74 -13.45
CA HIS A 10 -11.05 6.30 -13.46
C HIS A 10 -10.68 5.89 -12.05
N ALA A 11 -11.56 5.16 -11.36
CA ALA A 11 -11.14 4.34 -10.24
C ALA A 11 -10.19 3.30 -10.84
N SER A 12 -8.95 3.71 -11.06
CA SER A 12 -7.90 2.88 -11.63
C SER A 12 -7.66 1.78 -10.62
N GLU A 13 -7.86 0.53 -11.05
CA GLU A 13 -7.50 -0.63 -10.24
C GLU A 13 -5.99 -0.55 -9.97
N ARG A 14 -5.64 -0.24 -8.72
CA ARG A 14 -4.25 -0.14 -8.26
C ARG A 14 -3.94 -1.35 -7.40
N ALA A 15 -2.84 -2.02 -7.71
CA ALA A 15 -2.29 -3.07 -6.88
C ALA A 15 -1.05 -2.51 -6.17
N TYR A 16 -0.85 -2.88 -4.91
CA TYR A 16 0.35 -2.55 -4.16
C TYR A 16 0.90 -3.81 -3.50
N THR A 17 2.21 -3.98 -3.59
CA THR A 17 2.92 -5.04 -2.89
C THR A 17 3.04 -4.65 -1.42
N VAL A 18 2.70 -5.58 -0.53
CA VAL A 18 2.79 -5.38 0.92
C VAL A 18 3.78 -6.36 1.54
N ARG A 19 4.57 -5.88 2.50
CA ARG A 19 5.45 -6.71 3.32
C ARG A 19 4.73 -7.02 4.63
N LEU A 20 4.52 -8.30 4.89
CA LEU A 20 3.93 -8.80 6.13
C LEU A 20 5.04 -9.31 7.05
N THR A 21 5.12 -8.76 8.26
CA THR A 21 6.06 -9.19 9.29
C THR A 21 5.29 -9.75 10.48
N GLN A 22 5.52 -11.03 10.81
CA GLN A 22 4.96 -11.62 12.01
C GLN A 22 5.76 -11.14 13.23
N GLU A 23 5.07 -10.57 14.21
CA GLU A 23 5.62 -10.19 15.50
C GLU A 23 5.16 -11.19 16.56
N PRO A 24 6.03 -12.10 17.04
CA PRO A 24 5.66 -13.20 17.92
C PRO A 24 4.96 -12.72 19.20
N GLY A 25 3.76 -13.24 19.47
CA GLY A 25 2.97 -12.88 20.65
C GLY A 25 2.27 -11.52 20.57
N VAL A 26 2.46 -10.78 19.47
CA VAL A 26 1.81 -9.49 19.22
C VAL A 26 0.84 -9.68 18.06
N GLY A 27 1.30 -9.90 16.82
CA GLY A 27 0.42 -10.04 15.65
C GLY A 27 1.19 -9.94 14.35
N PHE A 28 0.64 -9.20 13.39
CA PHE A 28 1.23 -8.97 12.08
C PHE A 28 1.31 -7.47 11.79
N ALA A 29 2.51 -6.99 11.48
CA ALA A 29 2.72 -5.65 10.93
C ALA A 29 2.71 -5.72 9.40
N VAL A 30 2.13 -4.71 8.77
CA VAL A 30 2.13 -4.53 7.32
C VAL A 30 2.80 -3.21 6.98
N GLU A 31 3.69 -3.26 6.00
CA GLU A 31 4.32 -2.08 5.41
C GLU A 31 4.16 -2.13 3.90
N VAL A 32 4.00 -0.96 3.28
CA VAL A 32 3.84 -0.83 1.82
C VAL A 32 5.10 -0.16 1.26
N PRO A 33 6.02 -0.87 0.58
CA PRO A 33 7.28 -0.28 0.12
C PRO A 33 7.10 0.92 -0.81
N ALA A 34 6.06 0.93 -1.64
CA ALA A 34 5.72 2.05 -2.51
C ALA A 34 5.11 3.25 -1.76
N LEU A 35 4.53 3.00 -0.58
CA LEU A 35 3.86 3.98 0.27
C LEU A 35 4.42 3.88 1.70
N PRO A 36 5.68 4.31 1.94
CA PRO A 36 6.37 4.08 3.22
C PRO A 36 5.70 4.78 4.41
N GLU A 37 4.84 5.78 4.17
CA GLU A 37 4.02 6.45 5.18
C GLU A 37 2.85 5.57 5.67
N VAL A 38 2.48 4.55 4.90
CA VAL A 38 1.41 3.60 5.23
C VAL A 38 2.00 2.37 5.90
N ALA A 39 1.74 2.29 7.21
CA ALA A 39 2.02 1.12 8.02
C ALA A 39 0.78 0.77 8.86
N THR A 40 0.45 -0.51 8.93
CA THR A 40 -0.70 -1.01 9.70
C THR A 40 -0.34 -2.25 10.49
N TYR A 41 -1.27 -2.67 11.33
CA TYR A 41 -1.10 -3.84 12.19
C TYR A 41 -2.44 -4.56 12.38
N GLY A 42 -2.40 -5.87 12.58
CA GLY A 42 -3.56 -6.68 12.97
C GLY A 42 -3.14 -7.88 13.81
N ALA A 43 -4.04 -8.40 14.66
CA ALA A 43 -3.78 -9.58 15.47
C ALA A 43 -3.69 -10.85 14.60
N THR A 44 -4.39 -10.86 13.46
CA THR A 44 -4.31 -11.92 12.45
C THR A 44 -3.77 -11.41 11.13
N ARG A 45 -3.34 -12.33 10.26
CA ARG A 45 -2.87 -11.99 8.92
C ARG A 45 -3.99 -11.31 8.11
N GLU A 46 -5.20 -11.83 8.21
CA GLU A 46 -6.37 -11.34 7.49
C GLU A 46 -6.73 -9.92 7.96
N GLU A 47 -6.73 -9.68 9.28
CA GLU A 47 -7.00 -8.36 9.86
C GLU A 47 -5.94 -7.33 9.45
N ALA A 48 -4.66 -7.72 9.46
CA ALA A 48 -3.58 -6.83 9.07
C ALA A 48 -3.68 -6.44 7.58
N ILE A 49 -4.03 -7.40 6.70
CA ILE A 49 -4.24 -7.15 5.27
C ILE A 49 -5.44 -6.23 5.04
N GLU A 50 -6.57 -6.45 5.73
CA GLU A 50 -7.74 -5.59 5.59
C GLU A 50 -7.43 -4.17 6.06
N SER A 51 -6.76 -4.04 7.21
CA SER A 51 -6.30 -2.75 7.74
C SER A 51 -5.38 -2.03 6.75
N ALA A 52 -4.46 -2.75 6.12
CA ALA A 52 -3.59 -2.19 5.09
C ALA A 52 -4.37 -1.71 3.86
N ARG A 53 -5.39 -2.47 3.42
CA ARG A 53 -6.25 -2.06 2.30
C ARG A 53 -6.95 -0.74 2.61
N GLU A 54 -7.58 -0.62 3.78
CA GLU A 54 -8.26 0.61 4.19
C GLU A 54 -7.29 1.81 4.27
N ALA A 55 -6.11 1.60 4.86
CA ALA A 55 -5.12 2.66 4.99
C ALA A 55 -4.54 3.12 3.64
N ILE A 56 -4.29 2.20 2.71
CA ILE A 56 -3.86 2.53 1.34
C ILE A 56 -4.95 3.33 0.63
N THR A 57 -6.21 2.90 0.72
CA THR A 57 -7.34 3.62 0.11
C THR A 57 -7.42 5.05 0.64
N LEU A 58 -7.41 5.22 1.97
CA LEU A 58 -7.49 6.55 2.58
C LEU A 58 -6.31 7.44 2.18
N TRP A 59 -5.11 6.89 2.08
CA TRP A 59 -3.92 7.62 1.68
C TRP A 59 -4.00 8.10 0.22
N ILE A 60 -4.49 7.26 -0.68
CA ILE A 60 -4.70 7.62 -2.09
C ILE A 60 -5.75 8.73 -2.19
N ASP A 61 -6.86 8.60 -1.48
CA ASP A 61 -7.93 9.61 -1.46
C ASP A 61 -7.40 10.98 -0.98
N ASP A 62 -6.53 11.02 0.03
CA ASP A 62 -5.88 12.26 0.48
C ASP A 62 -4.97 12.88 -0.59
N LEU A 63 -4.13 12.06 -1.25
CA LEU A 63 -3.27 12.53 -2.34
C LEU A 63 -4.08 13.08 -3.50
N GLU A 64 -5.14 12.38 -3.91
CA GLU A 64 -6.03 12.82 -4.98
C GLU A 64 -6.76 14.11 -4.61
N ALA A 65 -7.26 14.23 -3.38
CA ALA A 65 -7.91 15.44 -2.86
C ALA A 65 -6.97 16.67 -2.85
N ARG A 66 -5.67 16.44 -2.66
CA ARG A 66 -4.63 17.48 -2.67
C ARG A 66 -4.04 17.74 -4.06
N GLY A 67 -4.47 17.00 -5.08
CA GLY A 67 -3.92 17.09 -6.44
C GLY A 67 -2.45 16.63 -6.53
N LEU A 68 -2.04 15.75 -5.62
CA LEU A 68 -0.70 15.16 -5.61
C LEU A 68 -0.65 13.89 -6.47
N PRO A 69 0.51 13.58 -7.07
CA PRO A 69 0.67 12.33 -7.81
C PRO A 69 0.54 11.12 -6.88
N VAL A 70 -0.22 10.12 -7.31
CA VAL A 70 -0.33 8.83 -6.63
C VAL A 70 0.83 7.95 -7.08
N PRO A 71 1.68 7.44 -6.16
CA PRO A 71 2.75 6.52 -6.51
C PRO A 71 2.22 5.21 -7.11
N GLU A 72 2.88 4.70 -8.14
CA GLU A 72 2.66 3.33 -8.64
C GLU A 72 3.36 2.31 -7.73
N ASP A 73 2.97 1.04 -7.82
CA ASP A 73 3.65 -0.01 -7.06
C ASP A 73 5.13 -0.10 -7.42
N ALA A 74 5.95 -0.41 -6.43
CA ALA A 74 7.33 -0.74 -6.68
C ALA A 74 7.38 -2.16 -7.22
N GLU A 75 7.57 -2.32 -8.54
CA GLU A 75 7.74 -3.63 -9.21
C GLU A 75 8.54 -4.58 -8.32
N ALA A 76 7.87 -5.65 -7.85
CA ALA A 76 8.44 -6.82 -7.16
C ALA A 76 9.79 -6.56 -6.47
N ALA A 77 9.82 -5.68 -5.46
CA ALA A 77 11.05 -5.40 -4.73
C ALA A 77 11.56 -6.69 -4.06
N THR A 78 12.66 -7.24 -4.57
CA THR A 78 13.30 -8.42 -3.95
C THR A 78 13.87 -8.00 -2.62
N THR A 79 13.25 -8.46 -1.53
CA THR A 79 13.71 -8.16 -0.17
C THR A 79 14.86 -9.08 0.20
N TYR A 80 16.04 -8.51 0.50
CA TYR A 80 17.19 -9.24 1.02
C TYR A 80 17.39 -8.92 2.51
N VAL A 81 17.57 -9.97 3.33
CA VAL A 81 17.99 -9.80 4.73
C VAL A 81 19.49 -10.08 4.81
N ILE A 82 20.30 -9.04 4.98
CA ILE A 82 21.75 -9.16 5.21
C ILE A 82 22.00 -9.16 6.72
N ARG A 83 22.45 -10.31 7.27
CA ARG A 83 22.85 -10.41 8.67
C ARG A 83 24.34 -10.11 8.78
N ILE A 84 24.70 -9.19 9.67
CA ILE A 84 26.10 -8.84 9.97
C ILE A 84 26.38 -9.30 11.41
N ALA A 85 27.48 -10.02 11.62
CA ALA A 85 27.97 -10.36 12.95
C ALA A 85 28.88 -9.22 13.45
N ALA A 86 28.76 -8.89 14.75
CA ALA A 86 29.69 -8.00 15.44
C ALA A 86 30.96 -8.74 15.84
#